data_AF-A0A6P3AQP8-F1
#
_entry.id   AF-A0A6P3AQP8-F1
#
_cell.length_a   1.000
_cell.length_b   1.000
_cell.length_c   1.000
_cell.angle_alpha   90.00
_cell.angle_beta   90.00
_cell.angle_gamma   90.00
#
_symmetry.space_group_name_H-M   'P 1'
#
loop_
_entity.id
_entity.type
_entity.pdbx_description
1 polymer ?
#
loop_
_entity_poly.entity_id
_entity_poly.type
_entity_poly.pdbx_seq_one_letter_code
_entity_poly.pdbx_strand_id
1 'polypeptide(L)'
;MDEAITTFNCTLCDRPFTHVGNSDEHIVPNSIGGRRKIRSFICVNCNSRTGETWDAEIWRQFCHVALMHGVERERGDVPAVPVKTASGRQLKLLPNGNLTPQRISFEKVPNPQGQGFRISAAVRTMDEAEKMVKSMAAKYPELDVQEVLSQVQSNSEFLDSPLTFGVGFGGPLGGRSMVKTAVAMALNAGVRPSACDRALPYLLSENEDPPYGLFYLRDLVSPRPAGYTPQIVSVRGDSSSGYLWGYVEYFGLARIVVPLSDRYEGEAFSSTYAFNPANGKELDIRVDLSFSDEEIERIKMNEAYTDEQYSAVANSSFGIVYFRSVRRQYKKAFEGAAEYAASKLGISYGEAIPPAQATKFAEYMMEKLGPLFVHMSANGIPIMEAMRIDEAD
;
A
#
# COMPACT_ATOMS: atom_id res chain seq x y z
N MET A 1 48.70 5.47 15.15
CA MET A 1 47.89 4.24 14.97
C MET A 1 46.82 4.64 13.98
N ASP A 2 47.01 4.28 12.71
CA ASP A 2 45.95 4.46 11.71
C ASP A 2 44.87 3.42 11.98
N GLU A 3 43.66 3.87 12.31
CA GLU A 3 42.49 3.00 12.32
C GLU A 3 42.28 2.46 10.91
N ALA A 4 42.30 1.14 10.75
CA ALA A 4 42.00 0.50 9.48
C ALA A 4 40.58 0.87 9.05
N ILE A 5 40.44 1.59 7.94
CA ILE A 5 39.14 1.98 7.40
C ILE A 5 38.47 0.75 6.80
N THR A 6 37.40 0.26 7.44
CA THR A 6 36.56 -0.80 6.91
C THR A 6 35.93 -0.35 5.59
N THR A 7 36.17 -1.10 4.53
CA THR A 7 35.68 -0.83 3.17
C THR A 7 34.72 -1.95 2.73
N PHE A 8 33.62 -1.57 2.08
CA PHE A 8 32.59 -2.45 1.51
C PHE A 8 32.46 -2.17 0.01
N ASN A 9 31.90 -3.11 -0.77
CA ASN A 9 31.58 -2.88 -2.18
C ASN A 9 30.07 -2.81 -2.42
N CYS A 10 29.63 -1.92 -3.30
CA CYS A 10 28.23 -1.80 -3.65
C CYS A 10 27.79 -2.97 -4.51
N THR A 11 26.76 -3.69 -4.08
CA THR A 11 26.21 -4.84 -4.81
C THR A 11 25.74 -4.47 -6.23
N LEU A 12 25.39 -3.20 -6.49
CA LEU A 12 24.81 -2.76 -7.77
C LEU A 12 25.76 -1.99 -8.69
N CYS A 13 26.96 -1.61 -8.22
CA CYS A 13 27.93 -0.89 -9.06
C CYS A 13 29.39 -1.25 -8.78
N ASP A 14 29.63 -2.15 -7.84
CA ASP A 14 30.94 -2.63 -7.36
C ASP A 14 31.91 -1.53 -6.89
N ARG A 15 31.44 -0.28 -6.79
CA ARG A 15 32.26 0.81 -6.26
C ARG A 15 32.45 0.62 -4.75
N PRO A 16 33.67 0.78 -4.24
CA PRO A 16 33.93 0.71 -2.82
C PRO A 16 33.29 1.91 -2.10
N PHE A 17 32.80 1.68 -0.88
CA PHE A 17 32.33 2.70 0.04
C PHE A 17 32.71 2.33 1.48
N THR A 18 32.77 3.34 2.36
CA THR A 18 33.09 3.15 3.78
C THR A 18 31.82 3.34 4.60
N HIS A 19 31.89 3.59 5.91
CA HIS A 19 30.74 4.08 6.66
C HIS A 19 30.13 5.35 6.04
N VAL A 20 30.95 6.19 5.39
CA VAL A 20 30.48 7.29 4.56
C VAL A 20 30.04 6.74 3.20
N GLY A 21 28.77 6.99 2.85
CA GLY A 21 28.16 6.46 1.62
C GLY A 21 27.53 5.07 1.76
N ASN A 22 27.61 4.46 2.96
CA ASN A 22 26.85 3.25 3.31
C ASN A 22 25.37 3.60 3.51
N SER A 23 24.52 3.14 2.62
CA SER A 23 23.09 3.41 2.68
C SER A 23 22.38 2.50 3.69
N ASP A 24 21.39 3.06 4.39
CA ASP A 24 20.36 2.26 5.06
C ASP A 24 19.33 1.81 4.01
N GLU A 25 19.50 0.60 3.47
CA GLU A 25 18.57 0.03 2.49
C GLU A 25 17.42 -0.68 3.19
N HIS A 26 16.17 -0.35 2.85
CA HIS A 26 15.03 -1.13 3.31
C HIS A 26 14.95 -2.46 2.56
N ILE A 27 14.80 -3.59 3.26
CA ILE A 27 14.69 -4.91 2.61
C ILE A 27 13.45 -4.94 1.69
N VAL A 28 12.30 -4.53 2.22
CA VAL A 28 11.07 -4.29 1.45
C VAL A 28 10.94 -2.78 1.22
N PRO A 29 10.53 -2.29 0.04
CA PRO A 29 10.40 -0.85 -0.18
C PRO A 29 9.50 -0.16 0.86
N ASN A 30 9.97 0.94 1.44
CA ASN A 30 9.19 1.75 2.40
C ASN A 30 7.89 2.27 1.78
N SER A 31 7.82 2.45 0.45
CA SER A 31 6.62 2.89 -0.26
C SER A 31 5.41 1.96 -0.04
N ILE A 32 5.64 0.68 0.25
CA ILE A 32 4.64 -0.35 0.55
C ILE A 32 4.72 -0.88 1.99
N GLY A 33 5.35 -0.11 2.89
CA GLY A 33 5.32 -0.34 4.34
C GLY A 33 6.56 -1.00 4.93
N GLY A 34 7.63 -1.23 4.15
CA GLY A 34 8.87 -1.82 4.67
C GLY A 34 9.57 -0.94 5.70
N ARG A 35 10.04 -1.55 6.80
CA ARG A 35 10.69 -0.85 7.93
C ARG A 35 12.09 -1.36 8.24
N ARG A 36 12.33 -2.66 8.08
CA ARG A 36 13.63 -3.28 8.35
C ARG A 36 14.67 -2.81 7.33
N LYS A 37 15.83 -2.37 7.84
CA LYS A 37 16.94 -1.89 7.04
C LYS A 37 18.18 -2.76 7.21
N ILE A 38 19.01 -2.78 6.17
CA ILE A 38 20.33 -3.36 6.18
C ILE A 38 21.37 -2.33 5.77
N ARG A 39 22.61 -2.57 6.19
CA ARG A 39 23.79 -1.80 5.81
C ARG A 39 24.77 -2.68 5.06
N SER A 40 25.77 -2.05 4.46
CA SER A 40 26.87 -2.71 3.75
C SER A 40 26.39 -3.51 2.54
N PHE A 41 25.29 -3.06 1.93
CA PHE A 41 24.67 -3.68 0.77
C PHE A 41 24.86 -2.86 -0.50
N ILE A 42 24.42 -1.60 -0.49
CA ILE A 42 24.51 -0.68 -1.62
C ILE A 42 24.94 0.72 -1.16
N CYS A 43 25.57 1.46 -2.07
CA CYS A 43 25.92 2.85 -1.83
C CYS A 43 24.70 3.78 -1.99
N VAL A 44 24.77 4.98 -1.40
CA VAL A 44 23.68 5.98 -1.45
C VAL A 44 23.21 6.27 -2.88
N ASN A 45 24.12 6.42 -3.84
CA ASN A 45 23.76 6.72 -5.24
C ASN A 45 22.93 5.59 -5.88
N CYS A 46 23.31 4.34 -5.62
CA CYS A 46 22.57 3.18 -6.12
C CYS A 46 21.21 3.07 -5.43
N ASN A 47 21.14 3.31 -4.12
CA ASN A 47 19.87 3.33 -3.40
C ASN A 47 18.93 4.38 -4.02
N SER A 48 19.36 5.65 -4.10
CA SER A 48 18.57 6.73 -4.70
C SER A 48 18.08 6.39 -6.10
N ARG A 49 18.98 5.89 -6.97
CA ARG A 49 18.61 5.47 -8.33
C ARG A 49 17.54 4.37 -8.32
N THR A 50 17.72 3.31 -7.53
CA THR A 50 16.73 2.21 -7.48
C THR A 50 15.42 2.64 -6.82
N GLY A 51 15.48 3.60 -5.88
CA GLY A 51 14.32 4.23 -5.27
C GLY A 51 13.47 4.99 -6.28
N GLU A 52 14.11 5.74 -7.18
CA GLU A 52 13.45 6.52 -8.24
C GLU A 52 13.01 5.70 -9.45
N THR A 53 13.46 4.44 -9.56
CA THR A 53 13.19 3.57 -10.72
C THR A 53 12.47 2.27 -10.33
N TRP A 54 13.19 1.30 -9.76
CA TRP A 54 12.68 -0.03 -9.44
C TRP A 54 11.62 0.00 -8.33
N ASP A 55 11.89 0.71 -7.24
CA ASP A 55 10.97 0.77 -6.10
C ASP A 55 9.80 1.74 -6.37
N ALA A 56 10.01 2.75 -7.22
CA ALA A 56 8.95 3.60 -7.75
C ALA A 56 7.97 2.79 -8.60
N GLU A 57 8.44 1.79 -9.35
CA GLU A 57 7.57 0.87 -10.08
C GLU A 57 6.73 0.00 -9.13
N ILE A 58 7.32 -0.54 -8.06
CA ILE A 58 6.55 -1.24 -7.02
C ILE A 58 5.46 -0.35 -6.45
N TRP A 59 5.78 0.92 -6.15
CA TRP A 59 4.74 1.87 -5.74
C TRP A 59 3.65 2.02 -6.80
N ARG A 60 4.01 2.24 -8.07
CA ARG A 60 3.04 2.39 -9.17
C ARG A 60 2.08 1.20 -9.26
N GLN A 61 2.59 -0.01 -9.09
CA GLN A 61 1.81 -1.26 -9.19
C GLN A 61 0.91 -1.51 -7.99
N PHE A 62 1.34 -1.14 -6.79
CA PHE A 62 0.65 -1.47 -5.54
C PHE A 62 -0.02 -0.29 -4.84
N CYS A 63 0.07 0.94 -5.36
CA CYS A 63 -0.40 2.13 -4.64
C CYS A 63 -1.88 2.05 -4.25
N HIS A 64 -2.77 1.58 -5.14
CA HIS A 64 -4.20 1.38 -4.81
C HIS A 64 -4.41 0.37 -3.69
N VAL A 65 -3.72 -0.77 -3.77
CA VAL A 65 -3.79 -1.84 -2.76
C VAL A 65 -3.26 -1.35 -1.42
N ALA A 66 -2.14 -0.63 -1.42
CA ALA A 66 -1.51 -0.07 -0.23
C ALA A 66 -2.45 0.93 0.47
N LEU A 67 -3.13 1.82 -0.26
CA LEU A 67 -4.06 2.78 0.33
C LEU A 67 -5.32 2.11 0.89
N MET A 68 -5.89 1.13 0.17
CA MET A 68 -7.06 0.36 0.64
C MET A 68 -6.72 -0.45 1.90
N HIS A 69 -5.57 -1.14 1.90
CA HIS A 69 -5.07 -1.90 3.05
C HIS A 69 -4.78 -0.99 4.25
N GLY A 70 -4.39 0.27 3.99
CA GLY A 70 -4.07 1.23 5.05
C GLY A 70 -2.61 1.15 5.47
N VAL A 71 -1.72 1.00 4.50
CA VAL A 71 -0.28 0.94 4.72
C VAL A 71 0.24 2.21 5.39
N GLU A 72 1.07 2.02 6.41
CA GLU A 72 1.83 3.07 7.06
C GLU A 72 3.30 3.03 6.63
N ARG A 73 3.85 4.19 6.32
CA ARG A 73 5.27 4.34 5.99
C ARG A 73 6.06 4.71 7.23
N GLU A 74 7.30 4.23 7.32
CA GLU A 74 8.25 4.68 8.33
C GLU A 74 8.71 6.11 8.05
N ARG A 75 8.84 6.46 6.75
CA ARG A 75 9.27 7.78 6.29
C ARG A 75 8.38 8.30 5.18
N GLY A 76 8.13 9.61 5.23
CA GLY A 76 7.39 10.36 4.22
C GLY A 76 5.89 10.05 4.21
N ASP A 77 5.12 10.96 3.63
CA ASP A 77 3.67 10.78 3.52
C ASP A 77 3.32 9.77 2.42
N VAL A 78 2.20 9.07 2.61
CA VAL A 78 1.57 8.29 1.54
C VAL A 78 0.86 9.28 0.62
N PRO A 79 1.16 9.34 -0.68
CA PRO A 79 0.47 10.26 -1.58
C PRO A 79 -0.92 9.73 -1.95
N ALA A 80 -1.84 10.65 -2.23
CA ALA A 80 -3.14 10.31 -2.79
C ALA A 80 -3.01 9.77 -4.22
N VAL A 81 -3.80 8.75 -4.57
CA VAL A 81 -3.71 8.07 -5.88
C VAL A 81 -4.97 8.29 -6.71
N PRO A 82 -4.86 8.47 -8.04
CA PRO A 82 -6.03 8.63 -8.90
C PRO A 82 -6.82 7.31 -8.99
N VAL A 83 -8.14 7.41 -8.90
CA VAL A 83 -9.09 6.30 -9.10
C VAL A 83 -10.28 6.79 -9.89
N LYS A 84 -10.99 5.85 -10.52
CA LYS A 84 -12.16 6.16 -11.34
C LYS A 84 -13.33 5.26 -10.95
N THR A 85 -14.54 5.78 -10.87
CA THR A 85 -15.73 4.92 -10.75
C THR A 85 -16.04 4.21 -12.07
N ALA A 86 -16.77 3.10 -12.04
CA ALA A 86 -17.25 2.44 -13.25
C ALA A 86 -18.13 3.38 -14.08
N SER A 87 -18.85 4.31 -13.44
CA SER A 87 -19.65 5.36 -14.10
C SER A 87 -18.86 6.48 -14.78
N GLY A 88 -17.54 6.56 -14.61
CA GLY A 88 -16.73 7.58 -15.28
C GLY A 88 -16.08 8.62 -14.38
N ARG A 89 -16.54 8.73 -13.12
CA ARG A 89 -16.18 9.81 -12.20
C ARG A 89 -14.73 9.69 -11.75
N GLN A 90 -13.99 10.78 -11.86
CA GLN A 90 -12.56 10.86 -11.56
C GLN A 90 -12.34 11.36 -10.13
N LEU A 91 -11.66 10.55 -9.31
CA LEU A 91 -11.44 10.78 -7.89
C LEU A 91 -9.97 10.58 -7.52
N LYS A 92 -9.60 10.97 -6.30
CA LYS A 92 -8.36 10.59 -5.65
C LYS A 92 -8.68 9.83 -4.37
N LEU A 93 -8.09 8.65 -4.21
CA LEU A 93 -8.08 7.91 -2.95
C LEU A 93 -6.98 8.47 -2.05
N LEU A 94 -7.36 8.89 -0.85
CA LEU A 94 -6.48 9.46 0.15
C LEU A 94 -5.91 8.34 1.05
N PRO A 95 -4.75 8.54 1.70
CA PRO A 95 -4.15 7.53 2.61
C PRO A 95 -5.07 7.05 3.71
N ASN A 96 -5.95 7.96 4.14
CA ASN A 96 -6.92 7.73 5.18
C ASN A 96 -8.14 6.91 4.67
N GLY A 97 -8.16 6.52 3.39
CA GLY A 97 -9.23 5.74 2.74
C GLY A 97 -10.38 6.59 2.18
N ASN A 98 -10.43 7.90 2.47
CA ASN A 98 -11.47 8.76 1.92
C ASN A 98 -11.20 9.05 0.44
N LEU A 99 -12.26 9.47 -0.25
CA LEU A 99 -12.18 9.90 -1.64
C LEU A 99 -12.40 11.40 -1.74
N THR A 100 -11.70 12.03 -2.68
CA THR A 100 -11.90 13.44 -3.00
C THR A 100 -11.97 13.63 -4.51
N PRO A 101 -12.74 14.61 -5.03
CA PRO A 101 -12.75 14.89 -6.47
C PRO A 101 -11.35 15.09 -7.03
N GLN A 102 -11.02 14.45 -8.16
CA GLN A 102 -9.70 14.63 -8.79
C GLN A 102 -9.57 16.03 -9.40
N ARG A 103 -10.67 16.53 -9.95
CA ARG A 103 -10.80 17.88 -10.50
C ARG A 103 -11.89 18.61 -9.74
N ILE A 104 -11.64 19.88 -9.50
CA ILE A 104 -12.68 20.79 -9.07
C ILE A 104 -13.52 21.10 -10.32
N SER A 105 -14.83 20.86 -10.25
CA SER A 105 -15.76 21.29 -11.28
C SER A 105 -16.30 22.68 -10.95
N PHE A 106 -16.60 23.44 -11.99
CA PHE A 106 -17.21 24.76 -11.92
C PHE A 106 -18.35 24.79 -12.93
N GLU A 107 -19.54 25.14 -12.47
CA GLU A 107 -20.64 25.48 -13.35
C GLU A 107 -21.23 26.84 -12.99
N LYS A 108 -21.37 27.68 -14.03
CA LYS A 108 -22.16 28.90 -13.99
C LYS A 108 -23.61 28.50 -14.27
N VAL A 109 -24.42 28.42 -13.22
CA VAL A 109 -25.84 28.09 -13.33
C VAL A 109 -26.67 29.37 -13.42
N PRO A 110 -27.70 29.44 -14.27
CA PRO A 110 -28.64 30.56 -14.27
C PRO A 110 -29.26 30.74 -12.88
N ASN A 111 -29.36 31.98 -12.40
CA ASN A 111 -30.04 32.25 -11.13
C ASN A 111 -31.55 31.99 -11.29
N PRO A 112 -32.16 31.03 -10.55
CA PRO A 112 -33.59 30.75 -10.66
C PRO A 112 -34.49 31.94 -10.27
N GLN A 113 -33.95 32.92 -9.54
CA GLN A 113 -34.68 34.10 -9.05
C GLN A 113 -34.52 35.35 -9.96
N GLY A 114 -33.79 35.23 -11.08
CA GLY A 114 -33.50 36.37 -11.97
C GLY A 114 -32.38 37.29 -11.46
N GLN A 115 -31.76 38.00 -12.41
CA GLN A 115 -30.47 38.71 -12.38
C GLN A 115 -29.28 37.95 -11.73
N GLY A 116 -28.16 37.94 -12.45
CA GLY A 116 -26.90 37.31 -11.99
C GLY A 116 -26.75 35.83 -12.38
N PHE A 117 -25.80 35.16 -11.74
CA PHE A 117 -25.48 33.74 -11.95
C PHE A 117 -25.14 33.09 -10.62
N ARG A 118 -25.43 31.79 -10.48
CA ARG A 118 -25.00 30.98 -9.35
C ARG A 118 -23.72 30.24 -9.72
N ILE A 119 -22.80 30.13 -8.76
CA ILE A 119 -21.59 29.32 -8.88
C ILE A 119 -21.85 28.00 -8.16
N SER A 120 -21.74 26.89 -8.89
CA SER A 120 -21.68 25.56 -8.29
C SER A 120 -20.26 25.03 -8.46
N ALA A 121 -19.58 24.74 -7.34
CA ALA A 121 -18.22 24.22 -7.35
C ALA A 121 -18.03 23.15 -6.27
N ALA A 122 -17.33 22.07 -6.63
CA ALA A 122 -16.95 21.00 -5.70
C ALA A 122 -15.45 21.11 -5.39
N VAL A 123 -15.13 21.74 -4.26
CA VAL A 123 -13.76 21.96 -3.77
C VAL A 123 -13.38 20.93 -2.72
N ARG A 124 -12.07 20.68 -2.53
CA ARG A 124 -11.59 19.61 -1.64
C ARG A 124 -11.36 20.11 -0.21
N THR A 125 -11.03 21.39 -0.06
CA THR A 125 -10.75 22.04 1.23
C THR A 125 -11.27 23.47 1.24
N MET A 126 -11.43 24.05 2.43
CA MET A 126 -11.77 25.47 2.59
C MET A 126 -10.67 26.39 2.03
N ASP A 127 -9.39 26.05 2.19
CA ASP A 127 -8.29 26.81 1.60
C ASP A 127 -8.35 26.84 0.07
N GLU A 128 -8.77 25.73 -0.56
CA GLU A 128 -9.00 25.67 -1.99
C GLU A 128 -10.21 26.50 -2.41
N ALA A 129 -11.28 26.45 -1.61
CA ALA A 129 -12.45 27.31 -1.77
C ALA A 129 -12.03 28.78 -1.74
N GLU A 130 -11.26 29.19 -0.74
CA GLU A 130 -10.79 30.56 -0.57
C GLU A 130 -9.91 31.02 -1.74
N LYS A 131 -8.91 30.22 -2.12
CA LYS A 131 -8.05 30.53 -3.28
C LYS A 131 -8.88 30.66 -4.56
N MET A 132 -9.85 29.79 -4.75
CA MET A 132 -10.75 29.81 -5.90
C MET A 132 -11.61 31.08 -5.93
N VAL A 133 -12.31 31.38 -4.83
CA VAL A 133 -13.20 32.54 -4.73
C VAL A 133 -12.40 33.84 -4.89
N LYS A 134 -11.20 33.94 -4.31
CA LYS A 134 -10.30 35.09 -4.53
C LYS A 134 -9.88 35.23 -5.99
N SER A 135 -9.53 34.13 -6.66
CA SER A 135 -9.20 34.16 -8.09
C SER A 135 -10.40 34.57 -8.95
N MET A 136 -11.63 34.32 -8.50
CA MET A 136 -12.84 34.74 -9.19
C MET A 136 -13.19 36.20 -8.95
N ALA A 137 -13.03 36.71 -7.73
CA ALA A 137 -13.21 38.13 -7.42
C ALA A 137 -12.29 39.04 -8.26
N ALA A 138 -11.12 38.53 -8.67
CA ALA A 138 -10.24 39.22 -9.62
C ALA A 138 -10.84 39.37 -11.04
N LYS A 139 -11.77 38.49 -11.44
CA LYS A 139 -12.47 38.53 -12.73
C LYS A 139 -13.87 39.15 -12.65
N TYR A 140 -14.47 39.13 -11.46
CA TYR A 140 -15.81 39.61 -11.15
C TYR A 140 -15.75 40.44 -9.85
N PRO A 141 -15.39 41.74 -9.93
CA PRO A 141 -15.19 42.59 -8.75
C PRO A 141 -16.43 42.75 -7.86
N GLU A 142 -17.62 42.49 -8.40
CA GLU A 142 -18.90 42.48 -7.69
C GLU A 142 -19.08 41.29 -6.73
N LEU A 143 -18.16 40.32 -6.75
CA LEU A 143 -18.24 39.11 -5.94
C LEU A 143 -17.64 39.35 -4.55
N ASP A 144 -18.47 39.34 -3.51
CA ASP A 144 -18.02 39.36 -2.12
C ASP A 144 -17.46 37.98 -1.72
N VAL A 145 -16.15 37.94 -1.49
CA VAL A 145 -15.43 36.72 -1.13
C VAL A 145 -15.93 36.12 0.19
N GLN A 146 -16.20 36.96 1.19
CA GLN A 146 -16.64 36.49 2.52
C GLN A 146 -18.07 35.98 2.47
N GLU A 147 -18.94 36.67 1.74
CA GLU A 147 -20.33 36.22 1.56
C GLU A 147 -20.37 34.84 0.88
N VAL A 148 -19.61 34.65 -0.21
CA VAL A 148 -19.56 33.36 -0.91
C VAL A 148 -18.98 32.26 -0.03
N LEU A 149 -17.90 32.53 0.71
CA LEU A 149 -17.30 31.55 1.60
C LEU A 149 -18.23 31.16 2.77
N SER A 150 -19.07 32.08 3.24
CA SER A 150 -20.07 31.80 4.29
C SER A 150 -21.16 30.82 3.85
N GLN A 151 -21.38 30.68 2.53
CA GLN A 151 -22.35 29.76 1.95
C GLN A 151 -21.75 28.39 1.60
N VAL A 152 -20.43 28.19 1.79
CA VAL A 152 -19.80 26.90 1.51
C VAL A 152 -20.31 25.85 2.48
N GLN A 153 -20.86 24.77 1.93
CA GLN A 153 -21.35 23.64 2.69
C GLN A 153 -20.40 22.45 2.50
N SER A 154 -19.95 21.86 3.60
CA SER A 154 -19.30 20.55 3.55
C SER A 154 -20.36 19.48 3.29
N ASN A 155 -20.18 18.73 2.21
CA ASN A 155 -21.00 17.57 1.91
C ASN A 155 -20.13 16.31 1.87
N SER A 156 -20.67 15.21 2.38
CA SER A 156 -20.08 13.88 2.32
C SER A 156 -21.10 12.94 1.70
N GLU A 157 -20.67 12.17 0.71
CA GLU A 157 -21.52 11.21 0.02
C GLU A 157 -20.83 9.87 -0.09
N PHE A 158 -21.62 8.81 -0.24
CA PHE A 158 -21.11 7.49 -0.56
C PHE A 158 -20.95 7.33 -2.05
N LEU A 159 -20.09 6.39 -2.44
CA LEU A 159 -19.98 6.01 -3.84
C LEU A 159 -21.30 5.42 -4.34
N ASP A 160 -21.72 5.85 -5.51
CA ASP A 160 -22.87 5.35 -6.26
C ASP A 160 -22.48 4.26 -7.27
N SER A 161 -21.18 4.02 -7.44
CA SER A 161 -20.61 3.11 -8.42
C SER A 161 -19.25 2.58 -7.93
N PRO A 162 -18.90 1.29 -8.19
CA PRO A 162 -17.63 0.72 -7.77
C PRO A 162 -16.42 1.48 -8.31
N LEU A 163 -15.32 1.49 -7.55
CA LEU A 163 -14.03 1.95 -8.06
C LEU A 163 -13.45 0.93 -9.04
N THR A 164 -12.77 1.45 -10.05
CA THR A 164 -12.05 0.70 -11.07
C THR A 164 -10.63 1.25 -11.15
N PHE A 165 -9.66 0.34 -11.16
CA PHE A 165 -8.25 0.64 -11.40
C PHE A 165 -7.61 -0.62 -11.99
N GLY A 166 -6.65 -0.43 -12.90
CA GLY A 166 -5.87 -1.53 -13.45
C GLY A 166 -4.63 -1.77 -12.59
N VAL A 167 -4.36 -3.04 -12.27
CA VAL A 167 -3.11 -3.46 -11.65
C VAL A 167 -2.37 -4.39 -12.60
N GLY A 168 -1.05 -4.24 -12.64
CA GLY A 168 -0.14 -5.19 -13.28
C GLY A 168 1.05 -5.37 -12.36
N PHE A 169 1.47 -6.60 -12.11
CA PHE A 169 2.54 -6.92 -11.17
C PHE A 169 3.77 -7.44 -11.90
N GLY A 170 4.96 -7.03 -11.45
CA GLY A 170 6.24 -7.49 -12.01
C GLY A 170 6.77 -6.61 -13.13
N GLY A 171 7.06 -7.20 -14.30
CA GLY A 171 7.82 -6.53 -15.37
C GLY A 171 9.27 -6.24 -14.98
N PRO A 172 10.10 -5.69 -15.89
CA PRO A 172 11.54 -5.58 -15.65
C PRO A 172 11.93 -4.76 -14.42
N LEU A 173 11.28 -3.61 -14.19
CA LEU A 173 11.62 -2.73 -13.06
C LEU A 173 11.08 -3.26 -11.72
N GLY A 174 9.82 -3.72 -11.69
CA GLY A 174 9.23 -4.32 -10.50
C GLY A 174 9.94 -5.62 -10.11
N GLY A 175 10.23 -6.47 -11.09
CA GLY A 175 11.02 -7.69 -10.93
C GLY A 175 12.40 -7.42 -10.33
N ARG A 176 13.13 -6.41 -10.81
CA ARG A 176 14.42 -5.98 -10.21
C ARG A 176 14.28 -5.53 -8.76
N SER A 177 13.24 -4.79 -8.41
CA SER A 177 12.99 -4.42 -7.01
C SER A 177 12.75 -5.64 -6.12
N MET A 178 11.97 -6.63 -6.60
CA MET A 178 11.70 -7.86 -5.85
C MET A 178 12.94 -8.77 -5.77
N VAL A 179 13.72 -8.91 -6.84
CA VAL A 179 15.00 -9.66 -6.80
C VAL A 179 16.00 -8.97 -5.87
N LYS A 180 16.10 -7.63 -5.91
CA LYS A 180 16.90 -6.84 -4.95
C LYS A 180 16.47 -7.14 -3.51
N THR A 181 15.17 -7.19 -3.26
CA THR A 181 14.58 -7.53 -1.95
C THR A 181 15.03 -8.92 -1.48
N ALA A 182 15.02 -9.93 -2.36
CA ALA A 182 15.50 -11.28 -2.04
C ALA A 182 17.01 -11.32 -1.74
N VAL A 183 17.84 -10.62 -2.54
CA VAL A 183 19.30 -10.53 -2.30
C VAL A 183 19.60 -9.78 -1.00
N ALA A 184 18.86 -8.69 -0.71
CA ALA A 184 18.96 -7.96 0.56
C ALA A 184 18.63 -8.86 1.75
N MET A 185 17.59 -9.69 1.63
CA MET A 185 17.23 -10.66 2.67
C MET A 185 18.29 -11.76 2.83
N ALA A 186 18.92 -12.22 1.74
CA ALA A 186 20.03 -13.17 1.81
C ALA A 186 21.21 -12.60 2.60
N LEU A 187 21.58 -11.33 2.35
CA LEU A 187 22.59 -10.62 3.12
C LEU A 187 22.19 -10.45 4.59
N ASN A 188 20.93 -10.12 4.87
CA ASN A 188 20.41 -10.06 6.24
C ASN A 188 20.55 -11.41 6.97
N ALA A 189 20.46 -12.53 6.25
CA ALA A 189 20.65 -13.88 6.78
C ALA A 189 22.13 -14.33 6.82
N GLY A 190 23.08 -13.45 6.48
CA GLY A 190 24.52 -13.73 6.53
C GLY A 190 25.11 -14.25 5.21
N VAL A 191 24.33 -14.35 4.13
CA VAL A 191 24.83 -14.77 2.81
C VAL A 191 25.35 -13.57 2.04
N ARG A 192 26.63 -13.59 1.66
CA ARG A 192 27.23 -12.52 0.86
C ARG A 192 26.52 -12.42 -0.50
N PRO A 193 26.23 -11.21 -1.01
CA PRO A 193 25.54 -11.04 -2.29
C PRO A 193 26.24 -11.76 -3.46
N SER A 194 27.58 -11.89 -3.42
CA SER A 194 28.36 -12.62 -4.42
C SER A 194 27.98 -14.10 -4.56
N ALA A 195 27.32 -14.69 -3.57
CA ALA A 195 26.79 -16.06 -3.65
C ALA A 195 25.45 -16.13 -4.40
N CYS A 196 24.82 -15.00 -4.73
CA CYS A 196 23.57 -14.93 -5.50
C CYS A 196 23.86 -14.83 -7.00
N ASP A 197 24.57 -15.82 -7.55
CA ASP A 197 25.15 -15.80 -8.89
C ASP A 197 24.13 -15.84 -10.05
N ARG A 198 22.87 -16.20 -9.76
CA ARG A 198 21.76 -16.10 -10.73
C ARG A 198 21.08 -14.73 -10.65
N ALA A 199 20.95 -14.17 -9.45
CA ALA A 199 20.28 -12.89 -9.22
C ALA A 199 21.14 -11.67 -9.56
N LEU A 200 22.44 -11.71 -9.26
CA LEU A 200 23.32 -10.55 -9.46
C LEU A 200 23.47 -10.12 -10.92
N PRO A 201 23.71 -11.02 -11.91
CA PRO A 201 23.77 -10.61 -13.31
C PRO A 201 22.51 -9.85 -13.74
N TYR A 202 21.34 -10.37 -13.35
CA TYR A 202 20.06 -9.71 -13.59
C TYR A 202 20.03 -8.31 -12.99
N LEU A 203 20.45 -8.09 -11.75
CA LEU A 203 20.44 -6.75 -11.15
C LEU A 203 21.46 -5.78 -11.78
N LEU A 204 22.56 -6.30 -12.34
CA LEU A 204 23.66 -5.50 -12.89
C LEU A 204 23.49 -5.15 -14.37
N SER A 205 22.77 -5.95 -15.14
CA SER A 205 22.59 -5.80 -16.58
C SER A 205 21.12 -5.76 -16.96
N GLU A 206 20.73 -4.85 -17.86
CA GLU A 206 19.35 -4.71 -18.34
C GLU A 206 18.92 -5.83 -19.31
N ASN A 207 19.88 -6.56 -19.89
CA ASN A 207 19.65 -7.56 -20.95
C ASN A 207 19.56 -9.00 -20.43
N GLU A 208 19.65 -9.21 -19.12
CA GLU A 208 19.58 -10.53 -18.51
C GLU A 208 18.13 -10.95 -18.29
N ASP A 209 17.87 -12.25 -18.47
CA ASP A 209 16.56 -12.83 -18.22
C ASP A 209 16.21 -12.77 -16.72
N PRO A 210 14.93 -12.59 -16.36
CA PRO A 210 14.51 -12.57 -14.96
C PRO A 210 14.80 -13.92 -14.27
N PRO A 211 15.56 -13.94 -13.16
CA PRO A 211 15.85 -15.15 -12.41
C PRO A 211 14.74 -15.39 -11.38
N TYR A 212 13.48 -15.34 -11.82
CA TYR A 212 12.32 -15.58 -10.97
C TYR A 212 11.12 -16.10 -11.76
N GLY A 213 10.27 -16.86 -11.07
CA GLY A 213 8.97 -17.29 -11.57
C GLY A 213 7.85 -16.89 -10.62
N LEU A 214 6.68 -16.57 -11.18
CA LEU A 214 5.42 -16.49 -10.45
C LEU A 214 5.09 -17.88 -9.87
N PHE A 215 4.69 -17.93 -8.60
CA PHE A 215 4.40 -19.20 -7.93
C PHE A 215 3.04 -19.21 -7.24
N TYR A 216 2.11 -19.99 -7.80
CA TYR A 216 0.73 -20.15 -7.32
C TYR A 216 0.26 -21.61 -7.33
N LEU A 217 1.15 -22.59 -7.52
CA LEU A 217 0.81 -24.02 -7.52
C LEU A 217 0.22 -24.47 -6.19
N ARG A 218 0.75 -23.93 -5.09
CA ARG A 218 0.32 -24.16 -3.71
C ARG A 218 0.72 -22.96 -2.85
N ASP A 219 0.13 -22.88 -1.67
CA ASP A 219 0.53 -21.87 -0.69
C ASP A 219 1.82 -22.29 0.03
N LEU A 220 2.85 -21.46 -0.07
CA LEU A 220 4.14 -21.70 0.58
C LEU A 220 4.15 -21.22 2.05
N VAL A 221 3.13 -20.47 2.46
CA VAL A 221 3.12 -19.70 3.71
C VAL A 221 2.28 -20.38 4.77
N SER A 222 2.82 -20.54 5.99
CA SER A 222 2.08 -21.07 7.13
C SER A 222 2.57 -20.51 8.48
N PRO A 223 1.66 -20.04 9.38
CA PRO A 223 0.24 -19.79 9.12
C PRO A 223 0.04 -18.53 8.26
N ARG A 224 -1.05 -18.50 7.48
CA ARG A 224 -1.46 -17.29 6.74
C ARG A 224 -2.46 -16.45 7.55
N PRO A 225 -2.22 -15.15 7.75
CA PRO A 225 -3.20 -14.27 8.39
C PRO A 225 -4.49 -14.17 7.57
N ALA A 226 -5.65 -14.21 8.24
CA ALA A 226 -6.96 -14.13 7.59
C ALA A 226 -7.55 -12.71 7.53
N GLY A 227 -7.07 -11.77 8.37
CA GLY A 227 -7.62 -10.40 8.48
C GLY A 227 -6.87 -9.34 7.68
N TYR A 228 -5.68 -9.66 7.17
CA TYR A 228 -4.86 -8.74 6.38
C TYR A 228 -3.90 -9.53 5.49
N THR A 229 -3.37 -8.88 4.46
CA THR A 229 -2.33 -9.47 3.62
C THR A 229 -0.94 -8.97 4.05
N PRO A 230 -0.03 -9.84 4.52
CA PRO A 230 1.31 -9.44 4.94
C PRO A 230 2.21 -9.12 3.74
N GLN A 231 3.34 -8.45 4.01
CA GLN A 231 4.53 -8.53 3.15
C GLN A 231 5.40 -9.66 3.67
N ILE A 232 5.94 -10.50 2.79
CA ILE A 232 6.78 -11.64 3.17
C ILE A 232 8.02 -11.66 2.29
N VAL A 233 9.18 -11.80 2.91
CA VAL A 233 10.44 -12.09 2.23
C VAL A 233 11.09 -13.27 2.95
N SER A 234 11.43 -14.32 2.22
CA SER A 234 12.10 -15.49 2.79
C SER A 234 13.28 -15.91 1.94
N VAL A 235 14.30 -16.47 2.58
CA VAL A 235 15.46 -17.07 1.93
C VAL A 235 15.76 -18.42 2.55
N ARG A 236 16.18 -19.36 1.72
CA ARG A 236 16.60 -20.69 2.14
C ARG A 236 17.83 -21.13 1.37
N GLY A 237 18.91 -21.43 2.08
CA GLY A 237 20.04 -22.17 1.53
C GLY A 237 19.82 -23.67 1.73
N ASP A 238 20.00 -24.45 0.67
CA ASP A 238 19.99 -25.90 0.69
C ASP A 238 21.32 -26.44 0.16
N SER A 239 22.20 -26.82 1.09
CA SER A 239 23.53 -27.34 0.79
C SER A 239 23.50 -28.70 0.10
N SER A 240 22.37 -29.42 0.13
CA SER A 240 22.26 -30.75 -0.49
C SER A 240 21.93 -30.68 -1.98
N SER A 241 21.07 -29.73 -2.37
CA SER A 241 20.68 -29.50 -3.77
C SER A 241 21.52 -28.42 -4.45
N GLY A 242 22.28 -27.63 -3.69
CA GLY A 242 23.05 -26.51 -4.20
C GLY A 242 22.20 -25.27 -4.48
N TYR A 243 20.92 -25.24 -4.09
CA TYR A 243 20.10 -24.06 -4.33
C TYR A 243 20.15 -23.06 -3.16
N LEU A 244 20.19 -21.78 -3.53
CA LEU A 244 19.79 -20.68 -2.66
C LEU A 244 18.49 -20.11 -3.23
N TRP A 245 17.40 -20.27 -2.49
CA TRP A 245 16.08 -19.77 -2.87
C TRP A 245 15.77 -18.46 -2.17
N GLY A 246 15.14 -17.55 -2.89
CA GLY A 246 14.44 -16.39 -2.37
C GLY A 246 12.95 -16.49 -2.65
N TYR A 247 12.14 -15.89 -1.79
CA TYR A 247 10.70 -15.74 -1.97
C TYR A 247 10.30 -14.33 -1.58
N VAL A 248 9.50 -13.68 -2.42
CA VAL A 248 8.96 -12.35 -2.16
C VAL A 248 7.46 -12.38 -2.44
N GLU A 249 6.68 -12.06 -1.41
CA GLU A 249 5.23 -11.89 -1.50
C GLU A 249 4.84 -10.46 -1.13
N TYR A 250 4.15 -9.78 -2.05
CA TYR A 250 3.51 -8.50 -1.75
C TYR A 250 1.99 -8.58 -1.73
N PHE A 251 1.40 -8.23 -0.57
CA PHE A 251 -0.04 -8.23 -0.31
C PHE A 251 -0.77 -9.53 -0.68
N GLY A 252 -0.08 -10.67 -0.71
CA GLY A 252 -0.63 -11.93 -1.24
C GLY A 252 -0.79 -11.98 -2.76
N LEU A 253 -0.62 -10.85 -3.46
CA LEU A 253 -0.94 -10.65 -4.87
C LEU A 253 0.24 -10.97 -5.78
N ALA A 254 1.46 -10.50 -5.49
CA ALA A 254 2.64 -10.86 -6.24
C ALA A 254 3.48 -11.85 -5.44
N ARG A 255 3.50 -13.11 -5.88
CA ARG A 255 4.25 -14.21 -5.26
C ARG A 255 5.31 -14.67 -6.23
N ILE A 256 6.57 -14.33 -5.98
CA ILE A 256 7.68 -14.78 -6.81
C ILE A 256 8.62 -15.69 -6.02
N VAL A 257 9.12 -16.71 -6.70
CA VAL A 257 10.26 -17.52 -6.25
C VAL A 257 11.46 -17.15 -7.10
N VAL A 258 12.58 -16.87 -6.43
CA VAL A 258 13.83 -16.39 -7.02
C VAL A 258 14.91 -17.45 -6.79
N PRO A 259 15.35 -18.23 -7.79
CA PRO A 259 16.63 -18.93 -7.70
C PRO A 259 17.75 -17.89 -7.59
N LEU A 260 18.23 -17.63 -6.36
CA LEU A 260 19.35 -16.73 -6.12
C LEU A 260 20.67 -17.38 -6.56
N SER A 261 20.78 -18.71 -6.36
CA SER A 261 21.89 -19.56 -6.80
C SER A 261 21.38 -20.99 -7.05
N ASP A 262 22.02 -21.70 -7.97
CA ASP A 262 21.90 -23.16 -8.17
C ASP A 262 23.24 -23.89 -7.96
N ARG A 263 24.22 -23.19 -7.35
CA ARG A 263 25.53 -23.72 -6.95
C ARG A 263 25.99 -23.17 -5.60
N TYR A 264 25.04 -23.01 -4.69
CA TYR A 264 25.25 -22.55 -3.32
C TYR A 264 26.04 -23.60 -2.52
N GLU A 265 27.21 -23.19 -2.03
CA GLU A 265 28.13 -24.04 -1.25
C GLU A 265 28.10 -23.74 0.26
N GLY A 266 27.23 -22.83 0.71
CA GLY A 266 27.12 -22.47 2.12
C GLY A 266 26.30 -23.46 2.95
N GLU A 267 26.21 -23.22 4.25
CA GLU A 267 25.42 -24.04 5.16
C GLU A 267 23.92 -23.94 4.87
N ALA A 268 23.17 -24.99 5.19
CA ALA A 268 21.71 -24.99 5.08
C ALA A 268 21.08 -24.07 6.14
N PHE A 269 20.14 -23.23 5.72
CA PHE A 269 19.45 -22.29 6.61
C PHE A 269 18.08 -21.90 6.06
N SER A 270 17.24 -21.31 6.92
CA SER A 270 16.00 -20.63 6.50
C SER A 270 15.83 -19.36 7.33
N SER A 271 15.49 -18.27 6.67
CA SER A 271 15.24 -16.98 7.33
C SER A 271 14.06 -16.28 6.65
N THR A 272 13.11 -15.83 7.46
CA THR A 272 11.89 -15.15 6.98
C THR A 272 11.73 -13.81 7.68
N TYR A 273 11.40 -12.78 6.91
CA TYR A 273 10.91 -11.51 7.39
C TYR A 273 9.49 -11.31 6.87
N ALA A 274 8.52 -11.30 7.78
CA ALA A 274 7.12 -11.06 7.46
C ALA A 274 6.55 -10.00 8.40
N PHE A 275 5.65 -9.14 7.90
CA PHE A 275 5.02 -8.11 8.71
C PHE A 275 3.67 -7.68 8.16
N ASN A 276 2.82 -7.13 9.02
CA ASN A 276 1.61 -6.44 8.61
C ASN A 276 1.96 -5.01 8.14
N PRO A 277 1.74 -4.65 6.86
CA PRO A 277 2.16 -3.35 6.35
C PRO A 277 1.30 -2.17 6.86
N ALA A 278 0.18 -2.43 7.54
CA ALA A 278 -0.64 -1.38 8.13
C ALA A 278 -0.11 -0.83 9.46
N ASN A 279 0.70 -1.61 10.19
CA ASN A 279 1.23 -1.19 11.50
C ASN A 279 2.71 -1.56 11.72
N GLY A 280 3.30 -2.31 10.79
CA GLY A 280 4.69 -2.77 10.86
C GLY A 280 4.95 -3.89 11.85
N LYS A 281 3.92 -4.47 12.47
CA LYS A 281 4.07 -5.60 13.41
C LYS A 281 4.62 -6.81 12.66
N GLU A 282 5.79 -7.26 13.08
CA GLU A 282 6.42 -8.47 12.53
C GLU A 282 5.66 -9.73 12.93
N LEU A 283 5.77 -10.75 12.07
CA LEU A 283 5.04 -11.99 12.17
C LEU A 283 6.00 -13.18 12.17
N ASP A 284 5.71 -14.15 13.00
CA ASP A 284 6.36 -15.45 12.94
C ASP A 284 5.63 -16.34 11.93
N ILE A 285 6.21 -16.42 10.73
CA ILE A 285 5.65 -17.13 9.59
C ILE A 285 6.75 -18.03 8.99
N ARG A 286 6.37 -19.27 8.70
CA ARG A 286 7.19 -20.21 7.95
C ARG A 286 6.86 -20.13 6.45
N VAL A 287 7.91 -20.16 5.63
CA VAL A 287 7.80 -20.32 4.18
C VAL A 287 8.48 -21.62 3.78
N ASP A 288 7.75 -22.52 3.10
CA ASP A 288 8.29 -23.76 2.59
C ASP A 288 8.90 -23.58 1.21
N LEU A 289 10.23 -23.49 1.14
CA LEU A 289 10.99 -23.39 -0.10
C LEU A 289 11.60 -24.75 -0.49
N SER A 290 10.86 -25.83 -0.26
CA SER A 290 11.21 -27.19 -0.73
C SER A 290 10.48 -27.40 -2.04
N PHE A 291 11.20 -27.55 -3.14
CA PHE A 291 10.59 -27.71 -4.46
C PHE A 291 10.92 -29.09 -5.03
N SER A 292 9.95 -29.72 -5.69
CA SER A 292 10.23 -30.89 -6.54
C SER A 292 10.94 -30.47 -7.82
N ASP A 293 11.57 -31.42 -8.53
CA ASP A 293 12.20 -31.15 -9.83
C ASP A 293 11.20 -30.54 -10.83
N GLU A 294 9.94 -30.99 -10.82
CA GLU A 294 8.87 -30.42 -11.65
C GLU A 294 8.56 -28.97 -11.26
N GLU A 295 8.45 -28.67 -9.96
CA GLU A 295 8.22 -27.29 -9.50
C GLU A 295 9.39 -26.38 -9.90
N ILE A 296 10.63 -26.86 -9.80
CA ILE A 296 11.83 -26.11 -10.19
C ILE A 296 11.79 -25.75 -11.67
N GLU A 297 11.49 -26.71 -12.56
CA GLU A 297 11.42 -26.43 -13.99
C GLU A 297 10.30 -25.44 -14.32
N ARG A 298 9.13 -25.58 -13.69
CA ARG A 298 8.02 -24.63 -13.85
C ARG A 298 8.36 -23.24 -13.31
N ILE A 299 9.12 -23.12 -12.23
CA ILE A 299 9.61 -21.83 -11.73
C ILE A 299 10.52 -21.17 -12.78
N LYS A 300 11.48 -21.93 -13.34
CA LYS A 300 12.43 -21.41 -14.34
C LYS A 300 11.74 -20.97 -15.63
N MET A 301 10.69 -21.67 -16.05
CA MET A 301 9.91 -21.33 -17.23
C MET A 301 8.84 -20.25 -16.95
N ASN A 302 8.70 -19.82 -15.69
CA ASN A 302 7.63 -18.93 -15.24
C ASN A 302 6.22 -19.48 -15.55
N GLU A 303 6.04 -20.78 -15.32
CA GLU A 303 4.82 -21.56 -15.57
C GLU A 303 4.28 -22.23 -14.28
N ALA A 304 4.76 -21.81 -13.11
CA ALA A 304 4.34 -22.36 -11.81
C ALA A 304 2.99 -21.76 -11.32
N TYR A 305 2.02 -21.66 -12.22
CA TYR A 305 0.65 -21.26 -11.94
C TYR A 305 -0.29 -21.67 -13.09
N THR A 306 -1.60 -21.63 -12.83
CA THR A 306 -2.65 -21.52 -13.87
C THR A 306 -3.43 -20.22 -13.68
N ASP A 307 -4.18 -19.80 -14.69
CA ASP A 307 -5.03 -18.60 -14.60
C ASP A 307 -6.07 -18.74 -13.48
N GLU A 308 -6.61 -19.93 -13.25
CA GLU A 308 -7.56 -20.21 -12.17
C GLU A 308 -6.90 -20.08 -10.79
N GLN A 309 -5.69 -20.63 -10.63
CA GLN A 309 -4.94 -20.55 -9.37
C GLN A 309 -4.58 -19.10 -9.03
N TYR A 310 -4.05 -18.37 -10.01
CA TYR A 310 -3.73 -16.95 -9.87
C TYR A 310 -4.99 -16.14 -9.54
N SER A 311 -6.08 -16.36 -10.27
CA SER A 311 -7.36 -15.65 -10.05
C SER A 311 -7.95 -15.93 -8.68
N ALA A 312 -7.90 -17.18 -8.20
CA ALA A 312 -8.39 -17.53 -6.86
C ALA A 312 -7.61 -16.80 -5.76
N VAL A 313 -6.28 -16.76 -5.87
CA VAL A 313 -5.41 -16.03 -4.94
C VAL A 313 -5.64 -14.52 -5.01
N ALA A 314 -5.76 -13.97 -6.21
CA ALA A 314 -6.04 -12.56 -6.41
C ALA A 314 -7.37 -12.17 -5.77
N ASN A 315 -8.45 -12.92 -6.04
CA ASN A 315 -9.77 -12.68 -5.48
C ASN A 315 -9.77 -12.76 -3.95
N SER A 316 -9.11 -13.76 -3.37
CA SER A 316 -8.99 -13.90 -1.92
C SER A 316 -8.23 -12.71 -1.30
N SER A 317 -7.08 -12.35 -1.88
CA SER A 317 -6.23 -11.25 -1.37
C SER A 317 -6.93 -9.89 -1.50
N PHE A 318 -7.59 -9.63 -2.64
CA PHE A 318 -8.40 -8.43 -2.83
C PHE A 318 -9.61 -8.40 -1.90
N GLY A 319 -10.25 -9.53 -1.63
CA GLY A 319 -11.34 -9.62 -0.65
C GLY A 319 -10.89 -9.16 0.74
N ILE A 320 -9.74 -9.63 1.20
CA ILE A 320 -9.15 -9.21 2.48
C ILE A 320 -8.86 -7.70 2.49
N VAL A 321 -8.19 -7.18 1.45
CA VAL A 321 -7.86 -5.76 1.32
C VAL A 321 -9.12 -4.89 1.26
N TYR A 322 -10.13 -5.32 0.51
CA TYR A 322 -11.41 -4.65 0.38
C TYR A 322 -12.13 -4.55 1.72
N PHE A 323 -12.30 -5.67 2.43
CA PHE A 323 -12.99 -5.66 3.72
C PHE A 323 -12.22 -4.89 4.78
N ARG A 324 -10.90 -4.91 4.75
CA ARG A 324 -10.07 -4.02 5.58
C ARG A 324 -10.34 -2.54 5.28
N SER A 325 -10.43 -2.16 4.00
CA SER A 325 -10.79 -0.80 3.61
C SER A 325 -12.20 -0.42 4.11
N VAL A 326 -13.18 -1.33 4.00
CA VAL A 326 -14.55 -1.12 4.50
C VAL A 326 -14.57 -0.91 6.02
N ARG A 327 -13.86 -1.74 6.80
CA ARG A 327 -13.74 -1.59 8.26
C ARG A 327 -13.19 -0.23 8.65
N ARG A 328 -12.11 0.20 7.99
CA ARG A 328 -11.50 1.52 8.22
C ARG A 328 -12.49 2.66 7.95
N GLN A 329 -13.31 2.54 6.90
CA GLN A 329 -14.35 3.54 6.62
C GLN A 329 -15.49 3.50 7.64
N TYR A 330 -15.89 2.31 8.09
CA TYR A 330 -16.93 2.15 9.11
C TYR A 330 -16.49 2.74 10.46
N LYS A 331 -15.28 2.41 10.93
CA LYS A 331 -14.69 2.94 12.16
C LYS A 331 -14.72 4.47 12.16
N LYS A 332 -14.31 5.08 11.06
CA LYS A 332 -14.35 6.54 10.88
C LYS A 332 -15.74 7.14 10.86
N ALA A 333 -16.67 6.50 10.17
CA ALA A 333 -18.06 6.96 10.15
C ALA A 333 -18.67 6.91 11.56
N PHE A 334 -18.33 5.87 12.33
CA PHE A 334 -18.74 5.73 13.73
C PHE A 334 -18.10 6.79 14.63
N GLU A 335 -16.79 6.99 14.56
CA GLU A 335 -16.06 8.03 15.29
C GLU A 335 -16.63 9.43 14.97
N GLY A 336 -16.84 9.74 13.69
CA GLY A 336 -17.42 11.02 13.27
C GLY A 336 -18.88 11.20 13.70
N ALA A 337 -19.67 10.13 13.77
CA ALA A 337 -21.03 10.17 14.32
C ALA A 337 -21.02 10.46 15.83
N ALA A 338 -20.05 9.90 16.56
CA ALA A 338 -19.88 10.12 17.99
C ALA A 338 -19.45 11.56 18.28
N GLU A 339 -18.49 12.08 17.52
CA GLU A 339 -18.06 13.48 17.57
C GLU A 339 -19.24 14.43 17.26
N TYR A 340 -20.04 14.11 16.23
CA TYR A 340 -21.23 14.89 15.90
C TYR A 340 -22.23 14.92 17.06
N ALA A 341 -22.60 13.76 17.62
CA ALA A 341 -23.55 13.68 18.72
C ALA A 341 -23.04 14.39 19.98
N ALA A 342 -21.76 14.23 20.31
CA ALA A 342 -21.12 14.92 21.43
C ALA A 342 -21.17 16.45 21.25
N SER A 343 -20.81 16.96 20.06
CA SER A 343 -20.84 18.39 19.77
C SER A 343 -22.23 19.01 19.88
N LYS A 344 -23.29 18.29 19.46
CA LYS A 344 -24.68 18.74 19.57
C LYS A 344 -25.19 18.84 21.00
N LEU A 345 -24.59 18.05 21.89
CA LEU A 345 -24.99 17.96 23.30
C LEU A 345 -24.03 18.71 24.24
N GLY A 346 -22.97 19.31 23.70
CA GLY A 346 -21.95 20.00 24.49
C GLY A 346 -21.11 19.06 25.36
N ILE A 347 -20.96 17.79 24.94
CA ILE A 347 -20.15 16.80 25.65
C ILE A 347 -18.70 16.93 25.17
N SER A 348 -17.76 17.10 26.10
CA SER A 348 -16.35 17.26 25.80
C SER A 348 -15.65 15.91 25.58
N TYR A 349 -14.51 15.93 24.88
CA TYR A 349 -13.69 14.72 24.69
C TYR A 349 -13.28 14.12 26.05
N GLY A 350 -13.50 12.82 26.22
CA GLY A 350 -13.19 12.08 27.45
C GLY A 350 -14.27 12.12 28.53
N GLU A 351 -15.34 12.91 28.35
CA GLU A 351 -16.48 12.90 29.27
C GLU A 351 -17.41 11.71 29.01
N ALA A 352 -17.99 11.17 30.08
CA ALA A 352 -19.03 10.16 29.97
C ALA A 352 -20.34 10.78 29.46
N ILE A 353 -21.07 10.04 28.62
CA ILE A 353 -22.41 10.46 28.15
C ILE A 353 -23.35 10.56 29.38
N PRO A 354 -23.90 11.74 29.71
CA PRO A 354 -24.81 11.87 30.84
C PRO A 354 -26.06 10.99 30.65
N PRO A 355 -26.55 10.27 31.67
CA PRO A 355 -27.72 9.40 31.52
C PRO A 355 -28.96 10.11 30.97
N ALA A 356 -29.16 11.38 31.33
CA ALA A 356 -30.26 12.20 30.84
C ALA A 356 -30.15 12.58 29.35
N GLN A 357 -28.95 12.48 28.76
CA GLN A 357 -28.68 12.79 27.35
C GLN A 357 -28.51 11.55 26.47
N ALA A 358 -28.45 10.35 27.07
CA ALA A 358 -28.11 9.10 26.37
C ALA A 358 -29.02 8.80 25.16
N THR A 359 -30.34 8.95 25.30
CA THR A 359 -31.29 8.75 24.18
C THR A 359 -31.01 9.73 23.05
N LYS A 360 -30.81 11.01 23.38
CA LYS A 360 -30.59 12.06 22.38
C LYS A 360 -29.22 11.92 21.70
N PHE A 361 -28.22 11.42 22.42
CA PHE A 361 -26.93 11.06 21.86
C PHE A 361 -27.08 9.95 20.81
N ALA A 362 -27.83 8.89 21.14
CA ALA A 362 -28.10 7.79 20.21
C ALA A 362 -28.89 8.26 18.96
N GLU A 363 -29.85 9.17 19.12
CA GLU A 363 -30.57 9.79 18.00
C GLU A 363 -29.63 10.55 17.06
N TYR A 364 -28.75 11.41 17.59
CA TYR A 364 -27.78 12.15 16.78
C TYR A 364 -26.72 11.26 16.12
N MET A 365 -26.30 10.19 16.80
CA MET A 365 -25.46 9.15 16.20
C MET A 365 -26.14 8.54 14.96
N MET A 366 -27.41 8.13 15.09
CA MET A 366 -28.17 7.49 14.02
C MET A 366 -28.51 8.45 12.88
N GLU A 367 -28.68 9.75 13.17
CA GLU A 367 -28.80 10.78 12.14
C GLU A 367 -27.60 10.77 11.17
N LYS A 368 -26.39 10.53 11.67
CA LYS A 368 -25.18 10.43 10.85
C LYS A 368 -24.92 9.03 10.26
N LEU A 369 -25.22 7.97 11.01
CA LEU A 369 -24.96 6.59 10.57
C LEU A 369 -26.04 6.03 9.64
N GLY A 370 -27.28 6.52 9.71
CA GLY A 370 -28.41 6.04 8.90
C GLY A 370 -28.08 5.96 7.39
N PRO A 371 -27.55 7.03 6.77
CA PRO A 371 -27.13 7.01 5.37
C PRO A 371 -26.10 5.91 5.02
N LEU A 372 -25.17 5.60 5.92
CA LEU A 372 -24.20 4.51 5.73
C LEU A 372 -24.90 3.15 5.68
N PHE A 373 -25.84 2.90 6.59
CA PHE A 373 -26.58 1.63 6.61
C PHE A 373 -27.44 1.44 5.36
N VAL A 374 -28.06 2.51 4.86
CA VAL A 374 -28.77 2.49 3.57
C VAL A 374 -27.81 2.16 2.43
N HIS A 375 -26.64 2.80 2.39
CA HIS A 375 -25.61 2.53 1.37
C HIS A 375 -25.12 1.07 1.42
N MET A 376 -24.84 0.54 2.62
CA MET A 376 -24.41 -0.84 2.80
C MET A 376 -25.47 -1.84 2.34
N SER A 377 -26.74 -1.61 2.71
CA SER A 377 -27.85 -2.45 2.28
C SER A 377 -28.02 -2.44 0.77
N ALA A 378 -27.90 -1.27 0.13
CA ALA A 378 -28.05 -1.13 -1.32
C ALA A 378 -26.93 -1.83 -2.11
N ASN A 379 -25.75 -2.01 -1.50
CA ASN A 379 -24.56 -2.58 -2.15
C ASN A 379 -24.20 -3.98 -1.63
N GLY A 380 -25.05 -4.60 -0.80
CA GLY A 380 -24.82 -5.94 -0.26
C GLY A 380 -23.58 -6.06 0.63
N ILE A 381 -23.18 -4.98 1.31
CA ILE A 381 -22.00 -4.98 2.21
C ILE A 381 -22.41 -5.64 3.53
N PRO A 382 -21.81 -6.77 3.94
CA PRO A 382 -22.17 -7.44 5.19
C PRO A 382 -21.77 -6.60 6.41
N ILE A 383 -22.76 -6.25 7.24
CA ILE A 383 -22.53 -5.40 8.42
C ILE A 383 -21.55 -6.04 9.42
N MET A 384 -21.67 -7.34 9.66
CA MET A 384 -20.77 -8.05 10.58
C MET A 384 -19.33 -8.05 10.10
N GLU A 385 -19.09 -8.06 8.78
CA GLU A 385 -17.74 -8.03 8.22
C GLU A 385 -17.13 -6.62 8.31
N ALA A 386 -17.96 -5.59 8.11
CA ALA A 386 -17.59 -4.19 8.27
C ALA A 386 -17.33 -3.78 9.72
N MET A 387 -17.98 -4.44 10.69
CA MET A 387 -17.86 -4.17 12.12
C MET A 387 -16.86 -5.09 12.83
N ARG A 388 -16.26 -6.05 12.12
CA ARG A 388 -15.30 -6.97 12.71
C ARG A 388 -14.08 -6.19 13.21
N ILE A 389 -13.74 -6.40 14.48
CA ILE A 389 -12.51 -5.88 15.08
C ILE A 389 -11.42 -6.91 14.80
N ASP A 390 -10.42 -6.55 13.99
CA ASP A 390 -9.23 -7.38 13.78
C ASP A 390 -8.12 -6.96 14.75
N GLU A 391 -7.22 -7.89 15.08
CA GLU A 391 -5.99 -7.58 15.85
C GLU A 391 -5.07 -6.52 15.18
N ALA A 392 -5.41 -6.11 13.95
CA ALA A 392 -4.69 -5.14 13.15
C ALA A 392 -5.25 -3.71 13.22
N ASP A 393 -6.37 -3.47 13.93
CA ASP A 393 -7.12 -2.20 13.96
C ASP A 393 -7.10 -1.45 15.30
#